data_AF-A0A6C0ILG0-F1
#
_entry.id   AF-A0A6C0ILG0-F1
#
_cell.length_a   1.000
_cell.length_b   1.000
_cell.length_c   1.000
_cell.angle_alpha   90.00
_cell.angle_beta   90.00
_cell.angle_gamma   90.00
#
_symmetry.space_group_name_H-M   'P 1'
#
loop_
_entity.id
_entity.type
_entity.pdbx_description
1 polymer ?
#
loop_
_entity_poly.entity_id
_entity_poly.type
_entity_poly.pdbx_seq_one_letter_code
_entity_poly.pdbx_strand_id
1 'polypeptide(L)'
;MLGILQKLFTMFNKLTGQKFYGLIRGNQQRKYNAKLKDSMDISLLNSCIDSYNTTIRDEKLINKSLKKKKIRLSNFPSHISENIAKFAIANKYGIVPSWDTKKGDLVIEYDHDILQLEVKGSINLNDTLPTYGPTETWDHIYFVDGVHTQEKIYTVYEIKLSNASDTWRNIKVNKSQTFQDQCNEKRRPRLTFSSLQQQLGSHCNIIFQGHIDELSL
;
A
#
# COMPACT_ATOMS: atom_id res chain seq x y z
N MET A 1 -40.90 32.15 -21.70
CA MET A 1 -39.53 32.70 -21.75
C MET A 1 -38.73 32.52 -20.45
N LEU A 2 -39.36 32.65 -19.26
CA LEU A 2 -38.65 32.48 -17.96
C LEU A 2 -38.04 31.08 -17.70
N GLY A 3 -38.68 30.00 -18.16
CA GLY A 3 -38.21 28.63 -17.88
C GLY A 3 -36.89 28.23 -18.58
N ILE A 4 -36.52 28.91 -19.68
CA ILE A 4 -35.28 28.64 -20.43
C ILE A 4 -34.09 29.35 -19.75
N LEU A 5 -34.30 30.60 -19.33
CA LEU A 5 -33.30 31.38 -18.59
C LEU A 5 -32.92 30.73 -17.25
N GLN A 6 -33.88 30.16 -16.53
CA GLN A 6 -33.61 29.48 -15.26
C GLN A 6 -32.83 28.17 -15.44
N LYS A 7 -33.14 27.39 -16.50
CA LYS A 7 -32.34 26.21 -16.87
C LYS A 7 -30.92 26.58 -17.30
N LEU A 8 -30.75 27.64 -18.11
CA LEU A 8 -29.43 28.13 -18.52
C LEU A 8 -28.61 28.64 -17.33
N PHE A 9 -29.22 29.36 -16.39
CA PHE A 9 -28.55 29.82 -15.17
C PHE A 9 -28.10 28.66 -14.27
N THR A 10 -28.93 27.62 -14.13
CA THR A 10 -28.58 26.44 -13.33
C THR A 10 -27.47 25.61 -13.99
N MET A 11 -27.51 25.48 -15.31
CA MET A 11 -26.47 24.81 -16.09
C MET A 11 -25.14 25.59 -16.07
N PHE A 12 -25.20 26.92 -16.14
CA PHE A 12 -24.03 27.81 -16.06
C PHE A 12 -23.39 27.76 -14.66
N ASN A 13 -24.18 27.77 -13.58
CA ASN A 13 -23.67 27.61 -12.21
C ASN A 13 -23.09 26.22 -11.94
N LYS A 14 -23.66 25.16 -12.53
CA LYS A 14 -23.12 23.80 -12.44
C LYS A 14 -21.79 23.65 -13.19
N LEU A 15 -21.67 24.25 -14.37
CA LEU A 15 -20.44 24.23 -15.19
C LEU A 15 -19.32 25.10 -14.59
N THR A 16 -19.65 26.27 -14.05
CA THR A 16 -18.67 27.17 -13.40
C THR A 16 -18.21 26.61 -12.06
N GLY A 17 -19.13 26.03 -11.26
CA GLY A 17 -18.78 25.28 -10.06
C GLY A 17 -17.84 24.12 -10.36
N GLN A 18 -18.17 23.25 -11.32
CA GLN A 18 -17.32 22.11 -11.69
C GLN A 18 -15.93 22.53 -12.20
N LYS A 19 -15.85 23.58 -13.03
CA LYS A 19 -14.56 24.12 -13.51
C LYS A 19 -13.73 24.71 -12.38
N PHE A 20 -14.36 25.40 -11.42
CA PHE A 20 -13.68 25.98 -10.26
C PHE A 20 -13.18 24.90 -9.29
N TYR A 21 -14.00 23.89 -8.98
CA TYR A 21 -13.58 22.72 -8.21
C TYR A 21 -12.44 21.97 -8.90
N GLY A 22 -12.50 21.81 -10.23
CA GLY A 22 -11.41 21.22 -11.02
C GLY A 22 -10.12 22.05 -10.96
N LEU A 23 -10.21 23.37 -10.94
CA LEU A 23 -9.05 24.26 -10.85
C LEU A 23 -8.38 24.18 -9.47
N ILE A 24 -9.17 24.15 -8.39
CA ILE A 24 -8.69 24.00 -7.01
C ILE A 24 -8.05 22.62 -6.83
N ARG A 25 -8.74 21.56 -7.23
CA ARG A 25 -8.23 20.18 -7.18
C ARG A 25 -6.94 20.04 -7.98
N GLY A 26 -6.90 20.60 -9.20
CA GLY A 26 -5.69 20.61 -10.01
C GLY A 26 -4.53 21.40 -9.37
N ASN A 27 -4.81 22.47 -8.63
CA ASN A 27 -3.78 23.24 -7.92
C ASN A 27 -3.26 22.49 -6.68
N GLN A 28 -4.13 21.83 -5.92
CA GLN A 28 -3.76 20.97 -4.79
C GLN A 28 -2.91 19.79 -5.27
N GLN A 29 -3.35 19.09 -6.33
CA GLN A 29 -2.59 18.01 -6.96
C GLN A 29 -1.21 18.48 -7.44
N ARG A 30 -1.09 19.69 -8.03
CA ARG A 30 0.22 20.22 -8.45
C ARG A 30 1.14 20.53 -7.27
N LYS A 31 0.62 21.15 -6.20
CA LYS A 31 1.39 21.40 -4.97
C LYS A 31 1.82 20.10 -4.30
N TYR A 32 1.00 19.06 -4.40
CA TYR A 32 1.32 17.73 -3.91
C TYR A 32 2.37 17.02 -4.78
N ASN A 33 2.20 17.04 -6.11
CA ASN A 33 3.16 16.45 -7.04
C ASN A 33 4.54 17.12 -6.91
N ALA A 34 4.59 18.40 -6.56
CA ALA A 34 5.84 19.08 -6.22
C ALA A 34 6.52 18.55 -4.94
N LYS A 35 5.80 17.82 -4.08
CA LYS A 35 6.35 17.11 -2.90
C LYS A 35 6.78 15.68 -3.21
N LEU A 36 6.40 15.10 -4.35
CA LEU A 36 6.86 13.78 -4.76
C LEU A 36 8.33 13.87 -5.17
N LYS A 37 9.19 13.12 -4.48
CA LYS A 37 10.62 13.04 -4.82
C LYS A 37 10.93 12.01 -5.90
N ASP A 38 10.05 11.03 -6.11
CA ASP A 38 10.31 9.79 -6.88
C ASP A 38 9.50 9.65 -8.19
N SER A 39 8.80 10.70 -8.62
CA SER A 39 7.94 10.73 -9.83
C SER A 39 6.80 9.69 -9.90
N MET A 40 6.62 8.83 -8.90
CA MET A 40 5.51 7.89 -8.87
C MET A 40 4.24 8.62 -8.42
N ASP A 41 3.34 8.88 -9.36
CA ASP A 41 2.01 9.45 -9.13
C ASP A 41 0.89 8.38 -9.15
N ILE A 42 -0.33 8.77 -8.78
CA ILE A 42 -1.49 7.87 -8.74
C ILE A 42 -1.87 7.32 -10.13
N SER A 43 -1.61 8.07 -11.20
CA SER A 43 -1.92 7.65 -12.57
C SER A 43 -0.98 6.53 -13.02
N LEU A 44 0.31 6.67 -12.74
CA LEU A 44 1.32 5.66 -12.99
C LEU A 44 1.05 4.40 -12.14
N LEU A 45 0.77 4.57 -10.84
CA LEU A 45 0.41 3.45 -9.97
C LEU A 45 -0.83 2.69 -10.49
N ASN A 46 -1.87 3.42 -10.92
CA ASN A 46 -3.06 2.81 -11.52
C ASN A 46 -2.72 1.98 -12.76
N SER A 47 -1.84 2.49 -13.62
CA SER A 47 -1.37 1.78 -14.81
C SER A 47 -0.61 0.49 -14.45
N CYS A 48 0.24 0.53 -13.42
CA CYS A 48 0.91 -0.66 -12.88
C CYS A 48 -0.08 -1.69 -12.34
N ILE A 49 -1.10 -1.25 -11.61
CA ILE A 49 -2.18 -2.12 -11.10
C ILE A 49 -2.94 -2.78 -12.25
N ASP A 50 -3.31 -2.04 -13.29
CA ASP A 50 -4.02 -2.57 -14.45
C ASP A 50 -3.19 -3.61 -15.22
N SER A 51 -1.89 -3.36 -15.37
CA SER A 51 -0.95 -4.32 -15.95
C SER A 51 -0.89 -5.60 -15.14
N TYR A 52 -0.68 -5.52 -13.83
CA TYR A 52 -0.64 -6.68 -12.94
C TYR A 52 -1.96 -7.46 -12.93
N ASN A 53 -3.09 -6.74 -12.88
CA ASN A 53 -4.42 -7.36 -12.89
C ASN A 53 -4.67 -8.14 -14.18
N THR A 54 -4.18 -7.63 -15.31
CA THR A 54 -4.22 -8.33 -16.60
C THR A 54 -3.36 -9.59 -16.55
N THR A 55 -2.13 -9.52 -16.06
CA THR A 55 -1.26 -10.69 -15.89
C THR A 55 -1.92 -11.79 -15.05
N ILE A 56 -2.47 -11.45 -13.86
CA ILE A 56 -3.12 -12.44 -12.99
C ILE A 56 -4.35 -13.06 -13.66
N ARG A 57 -5.13 -12.27 -14.40
CA ARG A 57 -6.29 -12.76 -15.15
C ARG A 57 -5.85 -13.79 -16.19
N ASP A 58 -4.82 -13.47 -16.96
CA ASP A 58 -4.32 -14.33 -18.03
C ASP A 58 -3.70 -15.62 -17.46
N GLU A 59 -2.93 -15.54 -16.38
CA GLU A 59 -2.38 -16.71 -15.69
C GLU A 59 -3.48 -17.63 -15.15
N LYS A 60 -4.58 -17.07 -14.63
CA LYS A 60 -5.75 -17.85 -14.20
C LYS A 60 -6.42 -18.54 -15.38
N LEU A 61 -6.55 -17.86 -16.53
CA LEU A 61 -7.10 -18.45 -17.76
C LEU A 61 -6.21 -19.57 -18.30
N ILE A 62 -4.88 -19.38 -18.32
CA ILE A 62 -3.90 -20.42 -18.66
C ILE A 62 -4.09 -21.63 -17.74
N ASN A 63 -4.14 -21.39 -16.42
CA ASN A 63 -4.34 -22.45 -15.44
C ASN A 63 -5.67 -23.18 -15.61
N LYS A 64 -6.74 -22.51 -16.04
CA LYS A 64 -8.01 -23.17 -16.37
C LYS A 64 -7.87 -24.13 -17.57
N SER A 65 -7.08 -23.75 -18.57
CA SER A 65 -6.84 -24.54 -19.79
C SER A 65 -5.87 -25.71 -19.60
N LEU A 66 -4.94 -25.63 -18.65
CA LEU A 66 -3.98 -26.70 -18.36
C LEU A 66 -4.65 -27.87 -17.61
N LYS A 67 -4.49 -29.11 -18.10
CA LYS A 67 -5.15 -30.29 -17.51
C LYS A 67 -4.47 -30.87 -16.27
N LYS A 68 -3.14 -30.90 -16.23
CA LYS A 68 -2.36 -31.58 -15.18
C LYS A 68 -1.54 -30.61 -14.34
N LYS A 69 -0.45 -30.08 -14.89
CA LYS A 69 0.44 -29.15 -14.19
C LYS A 69 -0.05 -27.72 -14.38
N LYS A 70 -0.28 -27.02 -13.27
CA LYS A 70 -0.60 -25.59 -13.24
C LYS A 70 0.69 -24.75 -13.17
N ILE A 71 0.67 -23.54 -13.72
CA ILE A 71 1.70 -22.54 -13.50
C ILE A 71 1.50 -21.87 -12.15
N ARG A 72 2.60 -21.40 -11.55
CA ARG A 72 2.54 -20.55 -10.37
C ARG A 72 2.03 -19.17 -10.80
N LEU A 73 1.12 -18.61 -10.01
CA LEU A 73 0.67 -17.23 -10.23
C LEU A 73 1.76 -16.25 -9.81
N SER A 74 1.82 -15.12 -10.51
CA SER A 74 2.70 -14.01 -10.17
C SER A 74 2.43 -13.52 -8.75
N ASN A 75 3.50 -13.27 -7.99
CA ASN A 75 3.40 -12.67 -6.66
C ASN A 75 2.90 -11.22 -6.80
N PHE A 76 2.37 -10.65 -5.71
CA PHE A 76 1.99 -9.24 -5.69
C PHE A 76 3.24 -8.37 -5.85
N PRO A 77 3.30 -7.44 -6.83
CA PRO A 77 4.53 -6.71 -7.11
C PRO A 77 4.84 -5.69 -6.02
N SER A 78 6.10 -5.68 -5.59
CA SER A 78 6.53 -4.86 -4.46
C SER A 78 6.32 -3.36 -4.73
N HIS A 79 6.73 -2.87 -5.90
CA HIS A 79 6.49 -1.49 -6.35
C HIS A 79 5.01 -1.05 -6.33
N ILE A 80 4.06 -1.97 -6.51
CA ILE A 80 2.62 -1.67 -6.39
C ILE A 80 2.25 -1.54 -4.91
N SER A 81 2.59 -2.52 -4.08
CA SER A 81 2.28 -2.45 -2.64
C SER A 81 2.94 -1.27 -1.94
N GLU A 82 4.20 -1.01 -2.23
CA GLU A 82 4.98 0.07 -1.65
C GLU A 82 4.34 1.43 -1.95
N ASN A 83 3.89 1.64 -3.20
CA ASN A 83 3.26 2.89 -3.57
C ASN A 83 1.80 3.00 -3.10
N ILE A 84 1.04 1.90 -2.98
CA ILE A 84 -0.26 1.92 -2.30
C ILE A 84 -0.08 2.38 -0.84
N ALA A 85 0.90 1.83 -0.13
CA ALA A 85 1.20 2.23 1.25
C ALA A 85 1.62 3.71 1.33
N LYS A 86 2.52 4.15 0.44
CA LYS A 86 2.96 5.55 0.33
C LYS A 86 1.77 6.51 0.20
N PHE A 87 0.83 6.26 -0.71
CA PHE A 87 -0.32 7.13 -0.90
C PHE A 87 -1.34 7.03 0.25
N ALA A 88 -1.50 5.85 0.86
CA ALA A 88 -2.32 5.71 2.07
C ALA A 88 -1.75 6.54 3.24
N ILE A 89 -0.43 6.52 3.45
CA ILE A 89 0.26 7.35 4.45
C ILE A 89 0.06 8.83 4.14
N ALA A 90 0.24 9.22 2.88
CA ALA A 90 0.04 10.61 2.44
C ALA A 90 -1.39 11.10 2.65
N ASN A 91 -2.39 10.28 2.32
CA ASN A 91 -3.79 10.61 2.53
C ASN A 91 -4.15 10.69 4.03
N LYS A 92 -3.62 9.78 4.85
CA LYS A 92 -3.91 9.72 6.28
C LYS A 92 -3.26 10.84 7.08
N TYR A 93 -2.01 11.18 6.77
CA TYR A 93 -1.15 12.00 7.62
C TYR A 93 -0.66 13.29 6.95
N GLY A 94 -0.89 13.49 5.65
CA GLY A 94 -0.42 14.66 4.91
C GLY A 94 1.10 14.69 4.66
N ILE A 95 1.79 13.58 4.94
CA ILE A 95 3.24 13.40 4.77
C ILE A 95 3.46 12.40 3.64
N VAL A 96 4.33 12.74 2.68
CA VAL A 96 4.59 11.90 1.50
C VAL A 96 5.91 11.15 1.69
N PRO A 97 5.90 9.83 1.94
CA PRO A 97 7.12 9.06 1.94
C PRO A 97 7.79 9.08 0.56
N SER A 98 9.11 8.99 0.54
CA SER A 98 9.89 8.81 -0.68
C SER A 98 10.08 7.31 -0.95
N TRP A 99 9.81 6.91 -2.19
CA TRP A 99 10.15 5.60 -2.74
C TRP A 99 11.56 5.57 -3.35
N ASP A 100 12.15 6.74 -3.63
CA ASP A 100 13.54 6.86 -4.07
C ASP A 100 14.48 6.76 -2.87
N THR A 101 14.73 5.53 -2.41
CA THR A 101 15.62 5.22 -1.28
C THR A 101 16.58 4.07 -1.62
N LYS A 102 17.74 4.08 -0.97
CA LYS A 102 18.74 2.98 -1.07
C LYS A 102 18.49 1.87 -0.05
N LYS A 103 17.73 2.14 1.01
CA LYS A 103 17.47 1.23 2.13
C LYS A 103 16.01 1.31 2.56
N GLY A 104 15.43 0.14 2.84
CA GLY A 104 14.01 -0.02 3.09
C GLY A 104 13.19 0.16 1.82
N ASP A 105 11.88 0.09 2.00
CA ASP A 105 10.93 0.19 0.90
C ASP A 105 10.45 1.63 0.71
N LEU A 106 10.28 2.38 1.80
CA LEU A 106 9.97 3.80 1.80
C LEU A 106 10.75 4.52 2.92
N VAL A 107 10.94 5.83 2.77
CA VAL A 107 11.50 6.68 3.83
C VAL A 107 10.69 7.94 4.06
N ILE A 108 10.60 8.38 5.31
CA ILE A 108 10.11 9.72 5.68
C ILE A 108 11.29 10.48 6.27
N GLU A 109 11.61 11.63 5.69
CA GLU A 109 12.62 12.55 6.22
C GLU A 109 11.94 13.63 7.07
N TYR A 110 12.41 13.81 8.30
CA TYR A 110 11.98 14.89 9.18
C TYR A 110 13.18 15.44 9.94
N ASP A 111 13.47 16.73 9.79
CA ASP A 111 14.51 17.45 10.55
C ASP A 111 15.84 16.68 10.69
N HIS A 112 16.35 16.16 9.57
CA HIS A 112 17.57 15.34 9.45
C HIS A 112 17.49 13.89 9.93
N ASP A 113 16.40 13.48 10.57
CA ASP A 113 16.12 12.08 10.86
C ASP A 113 15.43 11.38 9.68
N ILE A 114 15.75 10.11 9.48
CA ILE A 114 15.16 9.24 8.46
C ILE A 114 14.42 8.12 9.16
N LEU A 115 13.12 8.08 8.94
CA LEU A 115 12.26 6.97 9.34
C LEU A 115 12.17 5.97 8.19
N GLN A 116 12.76 4.78 8.38
CA GLN A 116 12.75 3.70 7.40
C GLN A 116 11.47 2.86 7.54
N LEU A 117 10.75 2.70 6.45
CA LEU A 117 9.51 1.93 6.41
C LEU A 117 9.71 0.65 5.60
N GLU A 118 9.13 -0.43 6.10
CA GLU A 118 9.00 -1.71 5.40
C GLU A 118 7.55 -1.87 4.90
N VAL A 119 7.37 -2.44 3.71
CA VAL A 119 6.05 -2.70 3.13
C VAL A 119 5.95 -4.14 2.66
N LYS A 120 4.96 -4.87 3.15
CA LYS A 120 4.66 -6.24 2.73
C LYS A 120 3.30 -6.29 2.05
N GLY A 121 3.27 -6.64 0.76
CA GLY A 121 2.03 -6.76 0.00
C GLY A 121 1.67 -8.20 -0.36
N SER A 122 0.38 -8.54 -0.38
CA SER A 122 -0.11 -9.80 -0.93
C SER A 122 -1.58 -9.72 -1.39
N ILE A 123 -1.94 -10.54 -2.38
CA ILE A 123 -3.35 -10.77 -2.79
C ILE A 123 -4.04 -11.86 -1.95
N ASN A 124 -3.34 -12.42 -0.96
CA ASN A 124 -3.90 -13.30 0.05
C ASN A 124 -3.12 -13.09 1.36
N LEU A 125 -3.24 -11.91 1.95
CA LEU A 125 -2.39 -11.48 3.07
C LEU A 125 -2.47 -12.41 4.28
N ASN A 126 -3.67 -12.89 4.62
CA ASN A 126 -3.90 -13.74 5.80
C ASN A 126 -3.24 -15.12 5.73
N ASP A 127 -3.13 -15.69 4.52
CA ASP A 127 -2.53 -17.01 4.30
C ASP A 127 -1.09 -16.93 3.77
N THR A 128 -0.60 -15.72 3.47
CA THR A 128 0.78 -15.54 3.01
C THR A 128 1.72 -15.49 4.21
N LEU A 129 2.95 -15.96 3.99
CA LEU A 129 4.08 -15.72 4.88
C LEU A 129 4.88 -14.52 4.33
N PRO A 130 4.63 -13.29 4.81
CA PRO A 130 5.55 -12.19 4.60
C PRO A 130 6.98 -12.65 4.84
N THR A 131 7.88 -12.29 3.93
CA THR A 131 9.27 -12.71 4.02
C THR A 131 10.06 -11.64 4.75
N TYR A 132 10.64 -12.02 5.88
CA TYR A 132 11.52 -11.17 6.67
C TYR A 132 12.97 -11.64 6.53
N GLY A 133 13.89 -10.77 6.13
CA GLY A 133 15.32 -11.01 6.25
C GLY A 133 15.78 -11.05 7.73
N PRO A 134 16.80 -11.85 8.07
CA PRO A 134 17.33 -11.90 9.43
C PRO A 134 18.11 -10.64 9.84
N THR A 135 18.47 -9.78 8.88
CA THR A 135 19.32 -8.60 9.06
C THR A 135 18.71 -7.32 8.49
N GLU A 136 17.46 -7.38 8.02
CA GLU A 136 16.73 -6.16 7.66
C GLU A 136 16.44 -5.35 8.93
N THR A 137 16.29 -4.04 8.77
CA THR A 137 15.96 -3.11 9.84
C THR A 137 14.85 -2.20 9.34
N TRP A 138 13.89 -1.88 10.19
CA TRP A 138 12.87 -0.86 9.90
C TRP A 138 12.39 -0.23 11.19
N ASP A 139 11.82 0.97 11.05
CA ASP A 139 11.21 1.69 12.16
C ASP A 139 9.71 1.40 12.23
N HIS A 140 9.01 1.40 11.09
CA HIS A 140 7.62 1.00 10.98
C HIS A 140 7.42 0.01 9.83
N ILE A 141 6.36 -0.78 9.91
CA ILE A 141 5.98 -1.73 8.85
C ILE A 141 4.52 -1.58 8.47
N TYR A 142 4.27 -1.68 7.18
CA TYR A 142 2.96 -1.60 6.57
C TYR A 142 2.64 -2.89 5.83
N PHE A 143 1.36 -3.26 5.84
CA PHE A 143 0.86 -4.40 5.07
C PHE A 143 -0.21 -3.94 4.10
N VAL A 144 -0.11 -4.37 2.85
CA VAL A 144 -1.09 -4.10 1.80
C VAL A 144 -1.82 -5.38 1.45
N ASP A 145 -3.11 -5.42 1.79
CA ASP A 145 -4.01 -6.48 1.36
C ASP A 145 -4.64 -6.12 0.01
N GLY A 146 -4.25 -6.87 -1.01
CA GLY A 146 -4.74 -6.77 -2.38
C GLY A 146 -5.67 -7.90 -2.78
N VAL A 147 -6.36 -8.55 -1.84
CA VAL A 147 -7.31 -9.64 -2.15
C VAL A 147 -8.37 -9.24 -3.19
N HIS A 148 -8.75 -7.97 -3.22
CA HIS A 148 -9.70 -7.36 -4.18
C HIS A 148 -8.99 -6.44 -5.21
N THR A 149 -7.76 -6.78 -5.60
CA THR A 149 -6.98 -5.98 -6.56
C THR A 149 -7.65 -5.85 -7.93
N GLN A 150 -8.46 -6.83 -8.37
CA GLN A 150 -9.16 -6.75 -9.66
C GLN A 150 -10.21 -5.63 -9.67
N GLU A 151 -10.80 -5.35 -8.50
CA GLU A 151 -11.70 -4.24 -8.23
C GLU A 151 -10.95 -2.99 -7.77
N LYS A 152 -9.61 -3.03 -7.74
CA LYS A 152 -8.72 -1.98 -7.22
C LYS A 152 -9.07 -1.54 -5.78
N ILE A 153 -9.58 -2.47 -4.97
CA ILE A 153 -9.87 -2.25 -3.55
C ILE A 153 -8.71 -2.81 -2.72
N TYR A 154 -8.24 -2.00 -1.78
CA TYR A 154 -7.10 -2.34 -0.93
C TYR A 154 -7.38 -2.00 0.54
N THR A 155 -6.76 -2.77 1.44
CA THR A 155 -6.65 -2.41 2.85
C THR A 155 -5.19 -2.23 3.21
N VAL A 156 -4.84 -1.10 3.84
CA VAL A 156 -3.49 -0.83 4.33
C VAL A 156 -3.49 -0.83 5.85
N TYR A 157 -2.70 -1.75 6.40
CA TYR A 157 -2.44 -1.86 7.82
C TYR A 157 -1.11 -1.18 8.16
N GLU A 158 -1.07 -0.52 9.30
CA GLU A 158 0.09 0.14 9.87
C GLU A 158 0.43 -0.50 11.21
N ILE A 159 1.71 -0.80 11.41
CA ILE A 159 2.27 -1.17 12.70
C ILE A 159 3.48 -0.27 12.97
N LYS A 160 3.33 0.64 13.94
CA LYS A 160 4.39 1.56 14.38
C LYS A 160 5.31 0.90 15.40
N LEU A 161 5.94 -0.20 15.00
CA LEU A 161 6.94 -0.92 15.79
C LEU A 161 8.16 -1.24 14.93
N SER A 162 9.33 -0.87 15.44
CA SER A 162 10.60 -1.28 14.85
C SER A 162 10.80 -2.77 15.09
N ASN A 163 11.50 -3.45 14.18
CA ASN A 163 11.91 -4.83 14.43
C ASN A 163 12.96 -4.99 15.53
N ALA A 164 13.55 -3.89 16.00
CA ALA A 164 14.41 -3.85 17.18
C ALA A 164 13.62 -3.69 18.50
N SER A 165 12.32 -3.36 18.44
CA SER A 165 11.50 -3.21 19.65
C SER A 165 11.31 -4.53 20.37
N ASP A 166 11.23 -4.50 21.71
CA ASP A 166 10.98 -5.72 22.50
C ASP A 166 9.64 -6.36 22.13
N THR A 167 8.62 -5.56 21.82
CA THR A 167 7.33 -6.07 21.35
C THR A 167 7.50 -6.90 20.09
N TRP A 168 8.22 -6.41 19.08
CA TRP A 168 8.40 -7.13 17.82
C TRP A 168 9.31 -8.35 17.97
N ARG A 169 10.42 -8.19 18.68
CA ARG A 169 11.42 -9.25 18.90
C ARG A 169 10.82 -10.48 19.59
N ASN A 170 9.86 -10.27 20.48
CA ASN A 170 9.22 -11.33 21.27
C ASN A 170 8.00 -11.99 20.62
N ILE A 171 7.60 -11.57 19.41
CA ILE A 171 6.51 -12.23 18.66
C ILE A 171 6.85 -13.72 18.48
N LYS A 172 5.93 -14.60 18.84
CA LYS A 172 6.11 -16.04 18.72
C LYS A 172 5.92 -16.48 17.27
N VAL A 173 6.98 -17.04 16.68
CA VAL A 173 6.96 -17.68 15.36
C VAL A 173 6.41 -19.10 15.46
N ASN A 174 6.75 -19.79 16.54
CA ASN A 174 6.21 -21.08 16.91
C ASN A 174 6.21 -21.23 18.44
N LYS A 175 5.93 -22.43 18.96
CA LYS A 175 5.85 -22.68 20.40
C LYS A 175 7.16 -22.41 21.15
N SER A 176 8.31 -22.63 20.53
CA SER A 176 9.62 -22.53 21.18
C SER A 176 10.41 -21.28 20.80
N GLN A 177 10.16 -20.70 19.62
CA GLN A 177 10.97 -19.60 19.07
C GLN A 177 10.16 -18.31 18.87
N THR A 178 10.81 -17.20 19.17
CA THR A 178 10.40 -15.83 18.85
C THR A 178 10.95 -15.38 17.48
N PHE A 179 10.53 -14.20 17.04
CA PHE A 179 11.06 -13.53 15.86
C PHE A 179 12.58 -13.37 15.99
N GLN A 180 13.05 -12.87 17.14
CA GLN A 180 14.47 -12.68 17.40
C GLN A 180 15.25 -13.99 17.40
N ASP A 181 14.70 -15.06 17.97
CA ASP A 181 15.39 -16.37 17.99
C ASP A 181 15.70 -16.83 16.56
N GLN A 182 14.74 -16.70 15.64
CA GLN A 182 14.99 -17.05 14.24
C GLN A 182 15.99 -16.11 13.56
N CYS A 183 15.95 -14.81 13.85
CA CYS A 183 16.96 -13.86 13.33
C CYS A 183 18.38 -14.19 13.83
N ASN A 184 18.54 -14.55 15.11
CA ASN A 184 19.81 -14.96 15.70
C ASN A 184 20.38 -16.21 15.04
N GLU A 185 19.52 -17.14 14.64
CA GLU A 185 19.87 -18.33 13.86
C GLU A 185 20.13 -18.03 12.37
N LYS A 186 20.14 -16.74 11.97
CA LYS A 186 20.25 -16.29 10.57
C LYS A 186 19.16 -16.88 9.67
N ARG A 187 18.01 -17.23 10.25
CA ARG A 187 16.84 -17.74 9.55
C ARG A 187 15.85 -16.61 9.31
N ARG A 188 15.09 -16.71 8.23
CA ARG A 188 13.95 -15.83 7.97
C ARG A 188 12.79 -16.20 8.90
N PRO A 189 12.31 -15.28 9.75
CA PRO A 189 11.08 -15.47 10.51
C PRO A 189 9.91 -15.88 9.60
N ARG A 190 9.17 -16.92 9.98
CA ARG A 190 8.03 -17.45 9.21
C ARG A 190 6.71 -17.21 9.96
N LEU A 191 6.19 -15.99 9.85
CA LEU A 191 4.93 -15.57 10.46
C LEU A 191 3.90 -15.26 9.38
N THR A 192 2.65 -15.68 9.60
CA THR A 192 1.52 -15.19 8.80
C THR A 192 1.09 -13.82 9.31
N PHE A 193 0.45 -13.03 8.45
CA PHE A 193 -0.13 -11.75 8.89
C PHE A 193 -1.23 -11.94 9.94
N SER A 194 -2.05 -12.98 9.82
CA SER A 194 -3.09 -13.33 10.80
C SER A 194 -2.52 -13.57 12.21
N SER A 195 -1.40 -14.30 12.31
CA SER A 195 -0.70 -14.53 13.58
C SER A 195 -0.10 -13.24 14.15
N LEU A 196 0.46 -12.38 13.28
CA LEU A 196 0.97 -11.07 13.68
C LEU A 196 -0.14 -10.19 14.23
N GLN A 197 -1.26 -10.06 13.52
CA GLN A 197 -2.40 -9.26 13.93
C GLN A 197 -2.96 -9.72 15.28
N GLN A 198 -3.06 -11.05 15.49
CA GLN A 198 -3.52 -11.62 16.76
C GLN A 198 -2.58 -11.26 17.94
N GLN A 199 -1.26 -11.34 17.73
CA GLN A 199 -0.28 -11.10 18.79
C GLN A 199 -0.04 -9.62 19.07
N LEU A 200 -0.17 -8.77 18.04
CA LEU A 200 0.08 -7.33 18.13
C LEU A 200 -1.15 -6.52 18.54
N GLY A 201 -2.36 -7.04 18.33
CA GLY A 201 -3.60 -6.42 18.78
C GLY A 201 -3.71 -4.95 18.37
N SER A 202 -3.79 -4.06 19.36
CA SER A 202 -3.93 -2.60 19.17
C SER A 202 -2.76 -1.92 18.46
N HIS A 203 -1.63 -2.60 18.27
CA HIS A 203 -0.52 -2.08 17.47
C HIS A 203 -0.78 -2.18 15.96
N CYS A 204 -1.75 -2.98 15.51
CA CYS A 204 -2.10 -3.14 14.11
C CYS A 204 -3.34 -2.32 13.77
N ASN A 205 -3.15 -1.21 13.04
CA ASN A 205 -4.22 -0.26 12.72
C ASN A 205 -4.50 -0.23 11.22
N ILE A 206 -5.76 -0.08 10.83
CA ILE A 206 -6.12 0.19 9.42
C ILE A 206 -6.00 1.69 9.18
N ILE A 207 -5.18 2.09 8.21
CA ILE A 207 -5.03 3.51 7.81
C ILE A 207 -5.73 3.83 6.50
N PHE A 208 -6.08 2.81 5.72
CA PHE A 208 -6.85 2.94 4.49
C PHE A 208 -7.62 1.65 4.20
N GLN A 209 -8.87 1.79 3.77
CA GLN A 209 -9.70 0.70 3.26
C GLN A 209 -10.67 1.29 2.23
N GLY A 210 -10.41 1.03 0.95
CA GLY A 210 -11.19 1.65 -0.12
C GLY A 210 -10.63 1.37 -1.51
N HIS A 211 -11.24 2.03 -2.50
CA HIS A 211 -10.79 1.97 -3.88
C HIS A 211 -9.56 2.86 -4.11
N ILE A 212 -8.63 2.46 -4.99
CA ILE A 212 -7.37 3.20 -5.23
C ILE A 212 -7.59 4.68 -5.59
N ASP A 213 -8.69 5.01 -6.25
CA ASP A 213 -9.03 6.38 -6.64
C ASP A 213 -9.34 7.29 -5.43
N GLU A 214 -9.64 6.72 -4.27
CA GLU A 214 -9.80 7.47 -3.01
C GLU A 214 -8.46 7.92 -2.42
N LEU A 215 -7.33 7.37 -2.91
CA LEU A 215 -5.98 7.83 -2.57
C LEU A 215 -5.55 9.05 -3.39
N SER A 216 -6.44 9.59 -4.24
CA SER A 216 -6.19 10.86 -4.93
C SER A 216 -6.23 12.02 -3.93
N LEU A 217 -5.17 12.82 -3.89
CA LEU A 217 -4.98 13.97 -3.00
C LEU A 217 -5.24 15.30 -3.71
#